data_AF-A0A1G8TS65-F1
#
_entry.id   AF-A0A1G8TS65-F1
#
_cell.length_a   1.000
_cell.length_b   1.000
_cell.length_c   1.000
_cell.angle_alpha   90.00
_cell.angle_beta   90.00
_cell.angle_gamma   90.00
#
_symmetry.space_group_name_H-M   'P 1'
#
loop_
_entity.id
_entity.type
_entity.pdbx_description
1 polymer ?
#
loop_
_entity_poly.entity_id
_entity_poly.type
_entity_poly.pdbx_seq_one_letter_code
_entity_poly.pdbx_strand_id
1 'polypeptide(L)'
;MAKRTPELAEPIVVDQFWANRRHDAIVVDLSTYQGHNLVNVRKHAMSREGKLVPTAKGLAIKVTRLPDLAKAINKAVEKARELGLLDEAGE
;
A
#
# COMPACT_ATOMS: atom_id res chain seq x y z
N MET A 1 11.43 -1.55 31.03
CA MET A 1 10.51 -0.59 30.40
C MET A 1 10.34 -1.00 28.94
N ALA A 2 9.11 -1.20 28.44
CA ALA A 2 8.90 -1.53 27.03
C ALA A 2 9.23 -0.30 26.17
N LYS A 3 10.10 -0.47 25.16
CA LYS A 3 10.47 0.60 24.22
C LYS A 3 9.22 0.97 23.41
N ARG A 4 8.62 2.15 23.68
CA ARG A 4 7.50 2.68 22.90
C ARG A 4 7.95 2.86 21.45
N THR A 5 7.17 2.33 20.52
CA THR A 5 7.36 2.57 19.09
C THR A 5 7.12 4.05 18.81
N PRO A 6 7.99 4.73 18.04
CA PRO A 6 7.80 6.14 17.73
C PRO A 6 6.54 6.35 16.88
N GLU A 7 5.83 7.44 17.15
CA GLU A 7 4.74 7.93 16.31
C GLU A 7 5.31 8.77 15.15
N LEU A 8 4.65 8.74 14.01
CA LEU A 8 4.99 9.50 12.82
C LEU A 8 4.25 10.84 12.85
N ALA A 9 4.98 11.94 12.72
CA ALA A 9 4.40 13.29 12.69
C ALA A 9 3.59 13.53 11.41
N GLU A 10 4.01 12.93 10.31
CA GLU A 10 3.32 12.97 9.02
C GLU A 10 3.40 11.60 8.32
N PRO A 11 2.44 11.27 7.44
CA PRO A 11 2.51 10.05 6.64
C PRO A 11 3.77 10.00 5.77
N ILE A 12 4.44 8.85 5.75
CA ILE A 12 5.60 8.59 4.90
C ILE A 12 5.14 7.72 3.74
N VAL A 13 5.14 8.26 2.53
CA VAL A 13 4.93 7.46 1.31
C VAL A 13 6.16 6.58 1.10
N VAL A 14 5.94 5.27 1.09
CA VAL A 14 6.98 4.26 0.87
C VAL A 14 7.16 3.99 -0.62
N ASP A 15 6.04 3.86 -1.34
CA ASP A 15 6.05 3.59 -2.77
C ASP A 15 4.72 4.00 -3.42
N GLN A 16 4.73 4.18 -4.74
CA GLN A 16 3.53 4.41 -5.54
C GLN A 16 3.70 3.90 -6.98
N PHE A 17 2.62 3.37 -7.55
CA PHE A 17 2.60 2.92 -8.95
C PHE A 17 1.25 3.18 -9.62
N TRP A 18 1.25 3.30 -10.95
CA TRP A 18 0.03 3.51 -11.73
C TRP A 18 -0.82 2.24 -11.77
N ALA A 19 -2.06 2.35 -11.32
CA ALA A 19 -3.02 1.24 -11.28
C ALA A 19 -3.71 1.02 -12.63
N ASN A 20 -3.78 2.06 -13.48
CA ASN A 20 -4.44 2.01 -14.78
C ASN A 20 -4.00 3.16 -15.70
N ARG A 21 -4.45 3.10 -16.95
CA ARG A 21 -4.20 4.12 -17.99
C ARG A 21 -4.89 5.47 -17.74
N ARG A 22 -5.78 5.59 -16.74
CA ARG A 22 -6.40 6.87 -16.33
C ARG A 22 -5.54 7.62 -15.31
N HIS A 23 -4.31 7.14 -15.06
CA HIS A 23 -3.37 7.69 -14.09
C HIS A 23 -3.92 7.69 -12.66
N ASP A 24 -4.79 6.74 -12.33
CA ASP A 24 -5.01 6.42 -10.92
C ASP A 24 -3.77 5.70 -10.39
N ALA A 25 -3.38 5.95 -9.15
CA ALA A 25 -2.23 5.33 -8.51
C ALA A 25 -2.65 4.44 -7.34
N ILE A 26 -1.87 3.40 -7.05
CA ILE A 26 -1.82 2.80 -5.71
C ILE A 26 -0.68 3.48 -4.97
N VAL A 27 -0.98 4.01 -3.78
CA VAL A 27 0.00 4.61 -2.88
C VAL A 27 0.10 3.74 -1.64
N VAL A 28 1.34 3.43 -1.26
CA VAL A 28 1.67 2.71 -0.04
C VAL A 28 2.34 3.68 0.92
N ASP A 29 1.76 3.89 2.09
CA ASP A 29 2.29 4.81 3.10
C ASP A 29 2.27 4.21 4.52
N LEU A 30 3.14 4.75 5.37
CA LEU A 30 3.13 4.52 6.81
C LEU A 30 2.62 5.78 7.50
N SER A 31 1.68 5.65 8.42
CA SER A 31 1.15 6.79 9.18
C SER A 31 0.79 6.40 10.61
N THR A 32 0.53 7.39 11.46
CA THR A 32 0.05 7.18 12.82
C THR A 32 -1.38 7.69 12.95
N TYR A 33 -2.26 6.86 13.50
CA TYR A 33 -3.62 7.24 13.86
C TYR A 33 -3.93 6.80 15.29
N GLN A 34 -4.28 7.76 16.15
CA GLN A 34 -4.59 7.53 17.57
C GLN A 34 -3.51 6.69 18.30
N GLY A 35 -2.23 7.03 18.10
CA GLY A 35 -1.10 6.30 18.71
C GLY A 35 -0.83 4.91 18.12
N HIS A 36 -1.48 4.55 17.01
CA HIS A 36 -1.22 3.31 16.29
C HIS A 36 -0.55 3.58 14.95
N ASN A 37 0.62 2.99 14.75
CA ASN A 37 1.28 2.99 13.45
C ASN A 37 0.58 2.01 12.51
N LEU A 38 0.25 2.50 11.33
CA LEU A 38 -0.47 1.81 10.29
C LEU A 38 0.35 1.74 9.02
N VAL A 39 0.11 0.71 8.23
CA VAL A 39 0.43 0.70 6.81
C VAL A 39 -0.87 0.85 6.03
N ASN A 40 -0.86 1.72 5.04
CA ASN A 40 -1.96 1.97 4.12
C ASN A 40 -1.56 1.52 2.73
N VAL A 41 -2.48 0.84 2.04
CA VAL A 41 -2.38 0.57 0.60
C VAL A 41 -3.68 1.08 0.00
N ARG A 42 -3.62 2.23 -0.65
CA ARG A 42 -4.82 2.98 -1.03
C ARG A 42 -4.77 3.43 -2.48
N LYS A 43 -5.92 3.34 -3.14
CA LYS A 43 -6.10 3.90 -4.47
C LYS A 43 -6.26 5.42 -4.37
N HIS A 44 -5.43 6.14 -5.11
CA HIS A 44 -5.54 7.56 -5.35
C HIS A 44 -6.07 7.78 -6.78
N ALA A 45 -7.09 8.61 -6.92
CA ALA A 45 -7.67 8.94 -8.22
C ALA A 45 -7.07 10.24 -8.76
N MET A 46 -6.83 10.30 -10.07
CA MET A 46 -6.44 11.54 -10.73
C MET A 46 -7.64 12.52 -10.74
N SER A 47 -7.48 13.66 -10.09
CA SER A 47 -8.50 14.72 -10.08
C SER A 47 -8.48 15.52 -11.39
N ARG A 48 -9.53 16.31 -11.63
CA ARG A 48 -9.59 17.23 -12.79
C ARG A 48 -8.51 18.30 -12.76
N GLU A 49 -7.92 18.56 -11.60
CA GLU A 49 -6.80 19.50 -11.41
C GLU A 49 -5.42 18.84 -11.63
N GLY A 50 -5.39 17.57 -12.06
CA GLY A 50 -4.14 16.84 -12.27
C GLY A 50 -3.43 16.42 -10.98
N LYS A 51 -4.17 16.29 -9.87
CA LYS A 51 -3.62 15.88 -8.55
C LYS A 51 -4.14 14.51 -8.16
N LEU A 52 -3.28 13.69 -7.54
CA LEU A 52 -3.68 12.43 -6.94
C LEU A 52 -4.39 12.67 -5.61
N VAL A 53 -5.64 12.22 -5.50
CA VAL A 53 -6.47 12.36 -4.29
C VAL A 53 -6.80 10.98 -3.72
N PRO A 54 -6.57 10.73 -2.41
CA PRO A 54 -6.89 9.45 -1.80
C PRO A 54 -8.39 9.15 -1.90
N THR A 55 -8.73 7.90 -2.20
CA THR A 55 -10.13 7.44 -2.26
C THR A 55 -10.47 6.57 -1.05
N ALA A 56 -11.75 6.28 -0.82
CA ALA A 56 -12.16 5.29 0.18
C ALA A 56 -11.68 3.85 -0.15
N LYS A 57 -11.26 3.57 -1.39
CA LYS A 57 -10.81 2.25 -1.84
C LYS A 57 -9.37 2.00 -1.41
N GLY A 58 -9.19 1.07 -0.48
CA GLY A 58 -7.89 0.70 0.06
C GLY A 58 -8.04 -0.01 1.39
N LEU A 59 -6.91 -0.39 1.97
CA LEU A 59 -6.84 -0.98 3.30
C LEU A 59 -5.88 -0.19 4.19
N ALA A 60 -6.13 -0.25 5.49
CA ALA A 60 -5.28 0.25 6.53
C ALA A 60 -5.18 -0.82 7.62
N ILE A 61 -3.97 -1.26 7.98
CA ILE A 61 -3.76 -2.26 9.02
C ILE A 61 -2.63 -1.82 9.95
N LYS A 62 -2.61 -2.36 11.18
CA LYS A 62 -1.49 -2.14 12.11
C LYS A 62 -0.17 -2.52 11.45
N VAL A 63 0.86 -1.70 11.60
CA VAL A 63 2.19 -1.94 11.02
C VAL A 63 2.78 -3.29 11.45
N THR A 64 2.42 -3.80 12.64
CA THR A 64 2.84 -5.12 13.13
C THR A 64 2.30 -6.29 12.29
N ARG A 65 1.26 -6.07 11.47
CA ARG A 65 0.71 -7.05 10.52
C ARG A 65 1.30 -6.95 9.12
N LEU A 66 2.15 -5.96 8.85
CA LEU A 66 2.80 -5.80 7.55
C LEU A 66 3.57 -7.06 7.08
N PRO A 67 4.31 -7.78 7.95
CA PRO A 67 4.97 -9.02 7.52
C PRO A 67 4.00 -10.10 7.06
N ASP A 68 2.82 -10.20 7.68
CA ASP A 68 1.78 -11.17 7.29
C ASP A 68 1.17 -10.79 5.94
N LEU A 69 0.89 -9.49 5.71
CA LEU A 69 0.41 -8.97 4.44
C LEU A 69 1.42 -9.22 3.31
N ALA A 70 2.70 -8.93 3.54
CA ALA A 70 3.76 -9.14 2.55
C ALA A 70 3.87 -10.63 2.15
N LYS A 71 3.83 -11.55 3.13
CA LYS A 71 3.80 -12.99 2.86
C LYS A 71 2.58 -13.40 2.02
N ALA A 72 1.39 -12.86 2.32
CA ALA A 72 0.17 -13.17 1.58
C ALA A 72 0.23 -12.67 0.13
N ILE A 73 0.74 -11.45 -0.10
CA ILE A 73 0.93 -10.90 -1.45
C ILE A 73 1.95 -11.73 -2.24
N ASN A 74 3.08 -12.10 -1.64
CA ASN A 74 4.09 -12.91 -2.34
C ASN A 74 3.53 -14.29 -2.75
N LYS A 75 2.74 -14.93 -1.88
CA LYS A 75 2.03 -16.17 -2.27
C LYS A 75 1.05 -15.95 -3.42
N ALA A 76 0.39 -14.80 -3.48
CA ALA A 76 -0.49 -14.47 -4.60
C ALA A 76 0.31 -14.27 -5.90
N VAL A 77 1.50 -13.66 -5.84
CA VAL A 77 2.41 -13.53 -6.99
C VAL A 77 2.87 -14.91 -7.49
N GLU A 78 3.33 -15.77 -6.58
CA GLU A 78 3.72 -17.15 -6.91
C GLU A 78 2.54 -17.88 -7.57
N LYS A 79 1.35 -17.78 -6.96
CA LYS A 79 0.17 -18.46 -7.51
C LYS A 79 -0.23 -17.92 -8.88
N ALA A 80 -0.12 -16.62 -9.11
CA ALA A 80 -0.42 -16.03 -10.40
C ALA A 80 0.56 -16.51 -11.48
N ARG A 81 1.85 -16.67 -11.16
CA ARG A 81 2.85 -17.26 -12.06
C ARG A 81 2.53 -18.72 -12.38
N GLU A 82 2.21 -19.53 -11.38
CA GLU A 82 1.79 -20.93 -11.59
C GLU A 82 0.58 -21.06 -12.53
N LEU A 83 -0.34 -20.10 -12.48
CA LEU A 83 -1.53 -20.05 -13.30
C LEU A 83 -1.31 -19.41 -14.68
N GLY A 84 -0.10 -18.92 -14.98
CA GLY A 84 0.21 -18.20 -16.22
C GLY A 84 -0.49 -16.85 -16.34
N LEU A 85 -0.84 -16.21 -15.22
CA LEU A 85 -1.45 -14.87 -15.16
C LEU A 85 -0.43 -13.74 -15.10
N LEU A 86 0.84 -14.08 -14.86
CA LEU A 86 1.95 -13.17 -14.66
C LEU A 86 3.21 -13.82 -15.23
N ASP A 87 3.86 -13.14 -16.18
CA ASP A 87 5.11 -13.59 -16.76
C ASP A 87 6.28 -13.28 -15.82
N GLU A 88 7.45 -13.90 -16.06
CA GLU A 88 8.67 -13.66 -15.28
C GLU A 88 9.06 -12.15 -15.22
N ALA A 89 8.66 -11.37 -16.23
CA ALA A 89 8.97 -9.95 -16.37
C ALA A 89 7.99 -9.00 -15.63
N GLY A 90 6.87 -9.50 -15.09
CA GLY A 90 5.90 -8.67 -14.36
C GLY A 90 5.03 -7.72 -15.22
N GLU A 91 4.90 -8.00 -16.52
CA GLU A 91 3.88 -7.42 -17.42
C GLU A 91 2.71 -8.40 -17.65
#